data_AF-A0A484ZUE9-F1
#
_entry.id   AF-A0A484ZUE9-F1
#
_cell.length_a   1.000
_cell.length_b   1.000
_cell.length_c   1.000
_cell.angle_alpha   90.00
_cell.angle_beta   90.00
_cell.angle_gamma   90.00
#
_symmetry.space_group_name_H-M   'P 1'
#
loop_
_entity.id
_entity.type
_entity.pdbx_description
1 polymer ?
#
loop_
_entity_poly.entity_id
_entity_poly.type
_entity_poly.pdbx_seq_one_letter_code
_entity_poly.pdbx_strand_id
1 'polypeptide(L)'
;MILRGEYFSEQAREVGMAEVSLIPQSEYIGKTLRQMAFRTRYSLNVIGIRRNDKLIETNQIDEELKVGDMMLVIGDWSQIRQLQSNNRDFLVLNLPAEVDEVAPAISQAPHAVLCLVLMIFLMVSGIVPNVIAALLACLLMGKFRCIDMESAYKSIHWPSLILIVGMLPFAQALQKTGGIDLVVQGLMDAVGDMGPRVMLLSLFILCATIGLFISNTATAVLMAPIAVAAANEMQVSALPFAMVVAIAASAAFMTPVSSPVNTMVLGPGGYKFSDFIRIGVPFTLLVMVVSVLVIPVLFPF
;
A
#
# COMPACT_ATOMS: atom_id res chain seq x y z
N MET A 1 -13.37 2.89 42.18
CA MET A 1 -13.77 3.09 40.78
C MET A 1 -13.11 1.97 39.98
N ILE A 2 -13.87 0.95 39.59
CA ILE A 2 -13.33 -0.25 38.94
C ILE A 2 -13.20 0.06 37.44
N LEU A 3 -11.99 0.31 36.97
CA LEU A 3 -11.70 0.56 35.56
C LEU A 3 -11.86 -0.76 34.79
N ARG A 4 -12.89 -0.87 33.94
CA ARG A 4 -13.15 -2.02 33.06
C ARG A 4 -12.38 -1.86 31.74
N GLY A 5 -11.94 -2.98 31.15
CA GLY A 5 -11.15 -3.03 29.91
C GLY A 5 -11.79 -2.35 28.69
N GLU A 6 -13.12 -2.22 28.66
CA GLU A 6 -13.84 -1.49 27.59
C GLU A 6 -13.47 0.01 27.54
N TYR A 7 -13.18 0.63 28.70
CA TYR A 7 -12.75 2.03 28.79
C TYR A 7 -11.39 2.24 28.13
N PHE A 8 -10.50 1.23 28.21
CA PHE A 8 -9.20 1.26 27.54
C PHE A 8 -9.33 1.05 26.03
N SER A 9 -10.29 0.25 25.54
CA SER A 9 -10.45 0.05 24.09
C SER A 9 -11.01 1.29 23.35
N GLU A 10 -11.86 2.08 24.02
CA GLU A 10 -12.33 3.35 23.46
C GLU A 10 -11.23 4.43 23.52
N GLN A 11 -10.50 4.54 24.64
CA GLN A 11 -9.42 5.53 24.78
C GLN A 11 -8.10 5.14 24.10
N ALA A 12 -7.82 3.86 23.85
CA ALA A 12 -6.61 3.41 23.15
C ALA A 12 -6.49 4.00 21.73
N ARG A 13 -7.59 4.51 21.16
CA ARG A 13 -7.59 5.18 19.85
C ARG A 13 -7.21 6.66 19.93
N GLU A 14 -7.37 7.30 21.08
CA GLU A 14 -6.94 8.68 21.35
C GLU A 14 -5.55 8.74 22.00
N VAL A 15 -5.14 7.64 22.64
CA VAL A 15 -3.85 7.49 23.32
C VAL A 15 -2.80 6.95 22.33
N GLY A 16 -1.85 7.81 21.96
CA GLY A 16 -0.70 7.48 21.13
C GLY A 16 0.54 7.11 21.95
N MET A 17 1.47 6.44 21.29
CA MET A 17 2.84 6.21 21.76
C MET A 17 3.84 6.88 20.82
N ALA A 18 4.85 7.53 21.37
CA ALA A 18 5.93 8.12 20.58
C ALA A 18 7.29 7.93 21.25
N GLU A 19 8.33 7.75 20.45
CA GLU A 19 9.71 7.79 20.93
C GLU A 19 10.24 9.22 20.82
N VAL A 20 10.75 9.73 21.94
CA VAL A 20 11.23 11.10 22.09
C VAL A 20 12.65 11.08 22.60
N SER A 21 13.57 11.74 21.90
CA SER A 21 14.95 11.91 22.33
C SER A 21 15.22 13.34 22.76
N LEU A 22 16.17 13.51 23.68
CA LEU A 22 16.64 14.84 24.10
C LEU A 22 17.61 15.40 23.07
N ILE A 23 17.39 16.65 22.65
CA ILE A 23 18.37 17.33 21.82
C ILE A 23 19.60 17.77 22.66
N PRO A 24 20.81 17.85 22.07
CA PRO A 24 22.03 18.23 22.81
C PRO A 24 21.98 19.62 23.49
N GLN A 25 21.04 20.47 23.10
CA GLN A 25 20.85 21.82 23.65
C GLN A 25 19.70 21.91 24.67
N SER A 26 19.10 20.78 25.06
CA SER A 26 17.95 20.79 25.96
C SER A 26 18.30 21.22 27.38
N GLU A 27 17.44 22.02 28.00
CA GLU A 27 17.55 22.43 29.41
C GLU A 27 17.27 21.30 30.41
N TYR A 28 16.87 20.12 29.92
CA TYR A 28 16.53 18.95 30.73
C TYR A 28 17.68 17.93 30.85
N ILE A 29 18.83 18.21 30.23
CA ILE A 29 20.03 17.39 30.41
C ILE A 29 20.49 17.52 31.88
N GLY A 30 20.70 16.38 32.54
CA GLY A 30 21.08 16.31 33.95
C GLY A 30 19.92 16.48 34.93
N LYS A 31 18.68 16.62 34.47
CA LYS A 31 17.48 16.63 35.33
C LYS A 31 16.84 15.24 35.36
N THR A 32 16.16 14.95 36.46
CA THR A 32 15.35 13.72 36.57
C THR A 32 13.95 13.92 36.00
N LEU A 33 13.28 12.83 35.62
CA LEU A 33 11.87 12.88 35.18
C LEU A 33 10.96 13.56 36.23
N ARG A 34 11.27 13.36 37.52
CA ARG A 34 10.57 14.03 38.63
C ARG A 34 10.74 15.55 38.61
N GLN A 35 11.96 16.04 38.44
CA GLN A 35 12.25 17.49 38.40
C GLN A 35 11.64 18.17 37.18
N MET A 36 11.55 17.45 36.07
CA MET A 36 10.94 17.94 34.84
C MET A 36 9.41 18.05 34.94
N ALA A 37 8.78 17.32 35.88
CA ALA A 37 7.34 17.22 36.03
C ALA A 37 6.64 16.91 34.68
N PHE A 38 7.21 15.97 33.92
CA PHE A 38 6.86 15.69 32.51
C PHE A 38 5.34 15.52 32.32
N ARG A 39 4.71 14.72 33.19
CA ARG A 39 3.26 14.48 33.18
C ARG A 39 2.43 15.74 33.37
N THR A 40 2.83 16.63 34.26
CA THR A 40 2.07 17.85 34.56
C THR A 40 2.26 18.90 33.47
N ARG A 41 3.48 19.00 32.93
CA ARG A 41 3.84 20.05 31.96
C ARG A 41 3.39 19.72 30.54
N TYR A 42 3.46 18.46 30.15
CA TYR A 42 3.17 18.02 28.78
C TYR A 42 1.93 17.12 28.69
N SER A 43 1.28 16.77 29.81
CA SER A 43 0.13 15.83 29.84
C SER A 43 0.44 14.46 29.22
N LEU A 44 1.71 14.07 29.19
CA LEU A 44 2.22 12.81 28.64
C LEU A 44 2.90 11.99 29.74
N ASN A 45 2.79 10.67 29.69
CA ASN A 45 3.44 9.76 30.63
C ASN A 45 4.65 9.11 29.98
N VAL A 46 5.79 9.07 30.67
CA VAL A 46 6.97 8.31 30.23
C VAL A 46 6.84 6.88 30.74
N ILE A 47 6.87 5.89 29.85
CA ILE A 47 6.82 4.45 30.22
C ILE A 47 8.22 3.92 30.54
N GLY A 48 9.23 4.41 29.81
CA GLY A 48 10.56 3.85 29.88
C GLY A 48 11.60 4.72 29.20
N ILE A 49 12.85 4.53 29.63
CA ILE A 49 14.02 5.20 29.09
C ILE A 49 14.97 4.13 28.53
N ARG A 50 15.43 4.32 27.30
CA ARG A 50 16.42 3.51 26.61
C ARG A 50 17.70 4.34 26.42
N ARG A 51 18.83 3.78 26.84
CA ARG A 51 20.17 4.39 26.71
C ARG A 51 21.12 3.39 26.07
N ASN A 52 21.74 3.76 24.95
CA ASN A 52 22.67 2.89 24.21
C ASN A 52 22.10 1.49 23.95
N ASP A 53 20.84 1.42 23.52
CA ASP A 53 20.11 0.18 23.21
C ASP A 53 19.85 -0.76 24.40
N LYS A 54 20.05 -0.27 25.64
CA LYS A 54 19.67 -0.97 26.87
C LYS A 54 18.54 -0.23 27.57
N LEU A 55 17.59 -1.00 28.08
CA LEU A 55 16.45 -0.49 28.85
C LEU A 55 16.90 -0.17 30.28
N ILE A 56 16.53 1.00 30.79
CA ILE A 56 16.80 1.37 32.17
C ILE A 56 15.67 0.76 33.02
N GLU A 57 15.93 -0.38 33.64
CA GLU A 57 14.94 -1.16 34.40
C GLU A 57 14.70 -0.62 35.82
N THR A 58 15.69 0.07 36.40
CA THR A 58 15.66 0.48 37.81
C THR A 58 15.44 1.99 37.96
N ASN A 59 14.44 2.35 38.77
CA ASN A 59 14.17 3.70 39.28
C ASN A 59 14.22 4.85 38.24
N GLN A 60 13.58 4.63 37.08
CA GLN A 60 13.49 5.54 35.94
C GLN A 60 13.11 7.00 36.28
N ILE A 61 12.40 7.21 37.39
CA ILE A 61 11.88 8.51 37.82
C ILE A 61 12.99 9.39 38.42
N ASP A 62 14.00 8.79 39.05
CA ASP A 62 15.06 9.48 39.78
C ASP A 62 16.42 9.42 39.06
N GLU A 63 16.49 8.81 37.87
CA GLU A 63 17.68 8.81 37.02
C GLU A 63 17.83 10.14 36.26
N GLU A 64 19.07 10.60 36.14
CA GLU A 64 19.39 11.81 35.39
C GLU A 64 19.41 11.52 33.88
N LEU A 65 18.69 12.35 33.12
CA LEU A 65 18.62 12.28 31.67
C LEU A 65 19.92 12.75 31.03
N LYS A 66 20.44 11.97 30.08
CA LYS A 66 21.67 12.26 29.32
C LYS A 66 21.36 12.46 27.85
N VAL A 67 22.27 13.15 27.16
CA VAL A 67 22.20 13.32 25.70
C VAL A 67 22.22 11.95 25.03
N GLY A 68 21.28 11.72 24.12
CA GLY A 68 21.11 10.43 23.43
C GLY A 68 20.20 9.43 24.15
N ASP A 69 19.66 9.78 25.33
CA ASP A 69 18.59 9.00 25.94
C ASP A 69 17.31 9.12 25.11
N MET A 70 16.64 7.99 24.91
CA MET A 70 15.37 7.90 24.24
C MET A 70 14.29 7.52 25.25
N MET A 71 13.20 8.27 25.27
CA MET A 71 12.05 8.08 26.15
C MET A 71 10.85 7.62 25.33
N LEU A 72 10.15 6.60 25.83
CA LEU A 72 8.87 6.19 25.26
C LEU A 72 7.74 6.91 26.02
N VAL A 73 6.98 7.74 25.32
CA VAL A 73 5.87 8.53 25.91
C VAL A 73 4.51 8.00 25.46
N ILE A 74 3.54 8.01 26.37
CA ILE A 74 2.12 7.69 26.16
C ILE A 74 1.25 8.88 26.51
N GLY A 75 0.29 9.21 25.66
CA GLY A 75 -0.79 10.13 25.98
C GLY A 75 -1.59 10.53 24.76
N ASP A 76 -2.39 11.59 24.88
CA ASP A 76 -3.26 12.05 23.80
C ASP A 76 -2.44 12.51 22.57
N TRP A 77 -2.87 12.10 21.37
CA TRP A 77 -2.22 12.46 20.11
C TRP A 77 -2.06 13.97 19.90
N SER A 78 -3.00 14.78 20.37
CA SER A 78 -2.92 16.26 20.29
C SER A 78 -1.71 16.79 21.07
N GLN A 79 -1.42 16.20 22.23
CA GLN A 79 -0.30 16.60 23.09
C GLN A 79 1.04 16.12 22.53
N ILE A 80 1.08 14.93 21.93
CA ILE A 80 2.27 14.42 21.22
C ILE A 80 2.64 15.34 20.05
N ARG A 81 1.65 15.75 19.24
CA ARG A 81 1.87 16.72 18.14
C ARG A 81 2.31 18.09 18.66
N GLN A 82 1.77 18.53 19.79
CA GLN A 82 2.19 19.79 20.40
C GLN A 82 3.66 19.73 20.84
N LEU A 83 4.10 18.59 21.39
CA LEU A 83 5.49 18.37 21.76
C LEU A 83 6.42 18.40 20.54
N GLN A 84 5.99 17.84 19.40
CA GLN A 84 6.70 17.94 18.11
C GLN A 84 6.79 19.37 17.56
N SER A 85 5.72 20.17 17.71
CA SER A 85 5.76 21.57 17.24
C SER A 85 6.75 22.44 18.02
N ASN A 86 7.07 22.04 19.25
CA ASN A 86 7.90 22.77 20.20
C ASN A 86 9.30 22.14 20.31
N ASN A 87 10.02 22.05 19.18
CA ASN A 87 11.33 21.40 18.96
C ASN A 87 12.53 21.98 19.76
N ARG A 88 12.30 22.69 20.86
CA ARG A 88 13.38 23.32 21.65
C ARG A 88 14.12 22.39 22.58
N ASP A 89 13.48 21.30 23.00
CA ASP A 89 14.04 20.41 24.03
C ASP A 89 13.98 18.93 23.64
N PHE A 90 13.10 18.58 22.69
CA PHE A 90 12.80 17.22 22.33
C PHE A 90 12.77 17.05 20.82
N LEU A 91 13.28 15.91 20.37
CA LEU A 91 13.15 15.43 19.02
C LEU A 91 12.26 14.18 19.06
N VAL A 92 11.06 14.30 18.50
CA VAL A 92 10.16 13.15 18.34
C VAL A 92 10.68 12.33 17.16
N LEU A 93 11.27 11.17 17.44
CA LEU A 93 12.03 10.36 16.48
C LEU A 93 11.17 9.38 15.71
N ASN A 94 10.20 8.75 16.39
CA ASN A 94 9.23 7.86 15.78
C ASN A 94 7.83 8.34 16.17
N LEU A 95 7.21 9.10 15.28
CA LEU A 95 5.77 8.99 15.14
C LEU A 95 5.54 7.70 14.34
N PRO A 96 4.79 6.71 14.86
CA PRO A 96 4.31 5.61 14.04
C PRO A 96 3.78 6.20 12.73
N ALA A 97 4.12 5.62 11.58
CA ALA A 97 3.61 6.04 10.27
C ALA A 97 2.06 6.07 10.21
N GLU A 98 1.39 5.55 11.23
CA GLU A 98 -0.05 5.60 11.49
C GLU A 98 -0.59 7.02 11.81
N VAL A 99 0.26 8.00 12.13
CA VAL A 99 -0.20 9.38 12.41
C VAL A 99 -0.78 10.08 11.18
N ASP A 100 -0.38 9.66 9.98
CA ASP A 100 -0.88 10.19 8.70
C ASP A 100 -2.12 9.45 8.17
N GLU A 101 -2.53 8.33 8.80
CA GLU A 101 -3.68 7.50 8.37
C GLU A 101 -4.87 7.54 9.34
N VAL A 102 -4.97 8.53 10.22
CA VAL A 102 -6.18 8.68 11.04
C VAL A 102 -7.35 9.06 10.13
N ALA A 103 -8.18 8.07 9.79
CA ALA A 103 -9.38 8.24 8.99
C ALA A 103 -10.20 9.44 9.50
N PRO A 104 -10.42 10.50 8.69
CA PRO A 104 -10.89 11.81 9.16
C PRO A 104 -12.24 11.80 9.89
N ALA A 105 -13.04 10.74 9.75
CA ALA A 105 -14.38 10.68 10.32
C ALA A 105 -14.84 9.24 10.56
N ILE A 106 -14.37 8.60 11.63
CA ILE A 106 -14.81 7.24 12.05
C ILE A 106 -16.33 7.18 12.25
N SER A 107 -16.97 8.29 12.67
CA SER A 107 -18.44 8.40 12.78
C SER A 107 -19.17 8.31 11.43
N GLN A 108 -18.47 8.49 10.31
CA GLN A 108 -19.02 8.44 8.95
C GLN A 108 -18.73 7.12 8.22
N ALA A 109 -18.12 6.15 8.91
CA ALA A 109 -17.89 4.80 8.39
C ALA A 109 -19.11 4.16 7.70
N PRO A 110 -20.35 4.20 8.24
CA PRO A 110 -21.50 3.60 7.55
C PRO A 110 -21.83 4.30 6.23
N HIS A 111 -21.68 5.62 6.14
CA HIS A 111 -21.88 6.37 4.91
C HIS A 111 -20.80 6.05 3.86
N ALA A 112 -19.54 5.91 4.29
CA ALA A 112 -18.44 5.53 3.41
C ALA A 112 -18.66 4.12 2.81
N VAL A 113 -19.05 3.15 3.65
CA VAL A 113 -19.38 1.79 3.20
C VAL A 113 -20.57 1.81 2.24
N LEU A 114 -21.61 2.58 2.53
CA LEU A 114 -22.76 2.72 1.61
C LEU A 114 -22.33 3.28 0.25
N CYS A 115 -21.46 4.30 0.23
CA CYS A 115 -20.93 4.86 -1.02
C CYS A 115 -20.14 3.82 -1.82
N LEU A 116 -19.30 3.02 -1.14
CA LEU A 116 -18.52 1.95 -1.75
C LEU A 116 -19.42 0.85 -2.33
N VAL A 117 -20.40 0.37 -1.57
CA VAL A 117 -21.34 -0.67 -2.01
C VAL A 117 -22.15 -0.16 -3.21
N LEU A 118 -22.62 1.09 -3.18
CA LEU A 118 -23.33 1.69 -4.30
C LEU A 118 -22.46 1.78 -5.55
N MET A 119 -21.20 2.20 -5.42
CA MET A 119 -20.24 2.25 -6.52
C MET A 119 -20.07 0.88 -7.18
N ILE A 120 -19.82 -0.15 -6.36
CA ILE A 120 -19.64 -1.53 -6.84
C ILE A 120 -20.92 -2.01 -7.55
N PHE A 121 -22.09 -1.77 -6.95
CA PHE A 121 -23.37 -2.14 -7.56
C PHE A 121 -23.56 -1.48 -8.93
N LEU A 122 -23.27 -0.18 -9.06
CA LEU A 122 -23.36 0.54 -10.33
C LEU A 122 -22.38 0.02 -11.39
N MET A 123 -21.14 -0.28 -10.99
CA MET A 123 -20.12 -0.85 -11.89
C MET A 123 -20.48 -2.25 -12.38
N VAL A 124 -21.00 -3.10 -11.50
CA VAL A 124 -21.35 -4.50 -11.84
C VAL A 124 -22.66 -4.57 -12.64
N SER A 125 -23.65 -3.75 -12.30
CA SER A 125 -24.94 -3.72 -13.01
C SER A 125 -24.84 -3.13 -14.42
N GLY A 126 -23.81 -2.33 -14.71
CA GLY A 126 -23.62 -1.71 -16.02
C GLY A 126 -24.65 -0.64 -16.38
N ILE A 127 -25.46 -0.17 -15.41
CA ILE A 127 -26.50 0.86 -15.62
C ILE A 127 -25.86 2.19 -16.07
N VAL A 128 -24.68 2.50 -15.53
CA VAL A 128 -23.91 3.69 -15.88
C VAL A 128 -22.46 3.29 -16.21
N PRO A 129 -21.76 4.05 -17.07
CA PRO A 129 -20.33 3.88 -17.28
C PRO A 129 -19.54 3.89 -15.97
N ASN A 130 -18.52 3.03 -15.87
CA ASN A 130 -17.69 2.86 -14.67
C ASN A 130 -17.09 4.17 -14.14
N VAL A 131 -16.72 5.09 -15.04
CA VAL A 131 -16.21 6.42 -14.69
C VAL A 131 -17.27 7.24 -13.96
N ILE A 132 -18.52 7.19 -14.41
CA ILE A 132 -19.63 7.92 -13.80
C ILE A 132 -19.97 7.33 -12.42
N ALA A 133 -19.94 5.99 -12.29
CA ALA A 133 -20.11 5.33 -10.99
C ALA A 133 -19.07 5.78 -9.96
N ALA A 134 -17.79 5.84 -10.36
CA ALA A 134 -16.71 6.30 -9.50
C ALA A 134 -16.86 7.79 -9.10
N LEU A 135 -17.21 8.67 -10.05
CA LEU A 135 -17.42 10.09 -9.79
C LEU A 135 -18.61 10.33 -8.84
N LEU A 136 -19.71 9.60 -9.01
CA LEU A 136 -20.86 9.65 -8.11
C LEU A 136 -20.48 9.25 -6.69
N ALA A 137 -19.73 8.16 -6.53
CA ALA A 137 -19.25 7.71 -5.23
C ALA A 137 -18.35 8.76 -4.56
N CYS A 138 -17.43 9.36 -5.32
CA CYS A 138 -16.57 10.45 -4.84
C CYS A 138 -17.37 11.67 -4.36
N LEU A 139 -18.37 12.11 -5.14
CA LEU A 139 -19.26 13.21 -4.76
C LEU A 139 -20.05 12.90 -3.50
N LEU A 140 -20.53 11.66 -3.34
CA LEU A 140 -21.24 11.23 -2.13
C LEU A 140 -20.32 11.21 -0.91
N MET A 141 -19.07 10.74 -1.04
CA MET A 141 -18.09 10.80 0.06
C MET A 141 -17.83 12.23 0.53
N GLY A 142 -17.76 13.19 -0.40
CA GLY A 142 -17.66 14.61 -0.07
C GLY A 142 -18.94 15.14 0.60
N LYS A 143 -20.12 14.79 0.06
CA LYS A 143 -21.43 15.19 0.61
C LYS A 143 -21.64 14.72 2.05
N PHE A 144 -21.27 13.48 2.36
CA PHE A 144 -21.37 12.90 3.70
C PHE A 144 -20.20 13.29 4.61
N ARG A 145 -19.27 14.14 4.13
CA ARG A 145 -18.07 14.56 4.86
C ARG A 145 -17.24 13.36 5.36
N CYS A 146 -17.19 12.29 4.57
CA CYS A 146 -16.33 11.13 4.84
C CYS A 146 -14.85 11.48 4.62
N ILE A 147 -14.58 12.44 3.73
CA ILE A 147 -13.24 12.91 3.39
C ILE A 147 -13.25 14.44 3.24
N ASP A 148 -12.16 15.08 3.67
CA ASP A 148 -11.88 16.49 3.43
C ASP A 148 -11.10 16.69 2.12
N MET A 149 -11.14 17.90 1.56
CA MET A 149 -10.53 18.18 0.25
C MET A 149 -9.00 17.97 0.27
N GLU A 150 -8.34 18.27 1.39
CA GLU A 150 -6.89 18.13 1.52
C GLU A 150 -6.47 16.66 1.53
N SER A 151 -7.13 15.83 2.35
CA SER A 151 -6.92 14.38 2.33
C SER A 151 -7.25 13.76 0.97
N ALA A 152 -8.34 14.18 0.32
CA ALA A 152 -8.70 13.69 -1.01
C ALA A 152 -7.60 13.94 -2.05
N TYR A 153 -6.99 15.13 -2.05
CA TYR A 153 -5.86 15.43 -2.94
C TYR A 153 -4.60 14.64 -2.58
N LYS A 154 -4.30 14.46 -1.28
CA LYS A 154 -3.15 13.68 -0.81
C LYS A 154 -3.30 12.18 -1.14
N SER A 155 -4.53 11.66 -1.18
CA SER A 155 -4.81 10.27 -1.57
C SER A 155 -4.61 10.00 -3.07
N ILE A 156 -4.43 11.02 -3.91
CA ILE A 156 -4.18 10.84 -5.34
C ILE A 156 -2.74 10.34 -5.53
N HIS A 157 -2.59 9.10 -6.01
CA HIS A 157 -1.30 8.54 -6.37
C HIS A 157 -0.85 9.02 -7.77
N TRP A 158 -0.36 10.27 -7.82
CA TRP A 158 0.13 10.91 -9.06
C TRP A 158 1.10 10.06 -9.89
N PRO A 159 2.07 9.31 -9.30
CA PRO A 159 2.96 8.46 -10.09
C PRO A 159 2.20 7.41 -10.91
N SER A 160 1.14 6.81 -10.37
CA SER A 160 0.32 5.83 -11.10
C SER A 160 -0.47 6.45 -12.24
N LEU A 161 -1.04 7.65 -12.04
CA LEU A 161 -1.76 8.36 -13.09
C LEU A 161 -0.82 8.76 -14.24
N ILE A 162 0.35 9.33 -13.91
CA ILE A 162 1.36 9.71 -14.91
C ILE A 162 1.84 8.48 -15.68
N LEU A 163 2.05 7.36 -14.99
CA LEU A 163 2.45 6.09 -15.61
C LEU A 163 1.37 5.58 -16.60
N ILE A 164 0.10 5.53 -16.19
CA ILE A 164 -1.00 5.08 -17.07
C ILE A 164 -1.11 6.00 -18.29
N VAL A 165 -1.12 7.31 -18.08
CA VAL A 165 -1.23 8.30 -19.16
C VAL A 165 -0.01 8.25 -20.08
N GLY A 166 1.20 8.07 -19.53
CA GLY A 166 2.43 7.99 -20.30
C GLY A 166 2.60 6.69 -21.09
N MET A 167 2.04 5.59 -20.59
CA MET A 167 2.07 4.31 -21.30
C MET A 167 1.13 4.25 -22.49
N LEU A 168 0.07 5.07 -22.54
CA LEU A 168 -0.85 5.12 -23.68
C LEU A 168 -0.14 5.55 -24.99
N PRO A 169 0.60 6.67 -25.06
CA PRO A 169 1.43 7.01 -26.22
C PRO A 169 2.51 5.99 -26.52
N PHE A 170 3.13 5.40 -25.49
CA PHE A 170 4.17 4.39 -25.67
C PHE A 170 3.59 3.13 -26.35
N ALA A 171 2.45 2.63 -25.88
CA ALA A 171 1.76 1.49 -26.48
C ALA A 171 1.35 1.79 -27.93
N GLN A 172 0.85 3.00 -28.20
CA GLN A 172 0.54 3.43 -29.57
C GLN A 172 1.78 3.53 -30.46
N ALA A 173 2.90 4.01 -29.93
CA ALA A 173 4.17 4.07 -30.66
C ALA A 173 4.67 2.66 -30.98
N LEU A 174 4.66 1.76 -29.99
CA LEU A 174 5.05 0.36 -30.16
C LEU A 174 4.18 -0.38 -31.17
N GLN A 175 2.88 -0.08 -31.20
CA GLN A 175 1.97 -0.60 -32.21
C GLN A 175 2.32 -0.05 -33.60
N LYS A 176 2.53 1.27 -33.74
CA LYS A 176 2.86 1.90 -35.03
C LYS A 176 4.23 1.50 -35.58
N THR A 177 5.19 1.20 -34.73
CA THR A 177 6.52 0.72 -35.16
C THR A 177 6.52 -0.78 -35.50
N GLY A 178 5.41 -1.49 -35.32
CA GLY A 178 5.32 -2.94 -35.52
C GLY A 178 5.96 -3.76 -34.41
N GLY A 179 6.33 -3.15 -33.27
CA GLY A 179 6.93 -3.85 -32.15
C GLY A 179 5.97 -4.86 -31.50
N ILE A 180 4.68 -4.54 -31.46
CA ILE A 180 3.65 -5.49 -31.03
C ILE A 180 3.59 -6.68 -31.99
N ASP A 181 3.56 -6.43 -33.30
CA ASP A 181 3.49 -7.48 -34.32
C ASP A 181 4.69 -8.42 -34.24
N LEU A 182 5.89 -7.91 -34.01
CA LEU A 182 7.09 -8.72 -33.81
C LEU A 182 6.99 -9.67 -32.61
N VAL A 183 6.46 -9.18 -31.48
CA VAL A 183 6.27 -10.02 -30.28
C VAL A 183 5.19 -11.07 -30.50
N VAL A 184 4.08 -10.68 -31.13
CA VAL A 184 2.98 -11.61 -31.42
C VAL A 184 3.43 -12.68 -32.41
N GLN A 185 4.12 -12.31 -33.50
CA GLN A 185 4.68 -13.27 -34.46
C GLN A 185 5.65 -14.25 -33.77
N GLY A 186 6.55 -13.74 -32.92
CA GLY A 186 7.45 -14.60 -32.16
C GLY A 186 6.72 -15.57 -31.21
N LEU A 187 5.60 -15.15 -30.62
CA LEU A 187 4.74 -16.03 -29.81
C LEU A 187 3.98 -17.04 -30.68
N MET A 188 3.47 -16.63 -31.83
CA MET A 188 2.76 -17.48 -32.78
C MET A 188 3.67 -18.57 -33.35
N ASP A 189 4.89 -18.22 -33.75
CA ASP A 189 5.90 -19.17 -34.24
C ASP A 189 6.31 -20.19 -33.16
N ALA A 190 6.36 -19.75 -31.89
CA ALA A 190 6.78 -20.60 -30.79
C ALA A 190 5.68 -21.56 -30.30
N VAL A 191 4.42 -21.09 -30.22
CA VAL A 191 3.34 -21.83 -29.53
C VAL A 191 1.96 -21.73 -30.21
N GLY A 192 1.82 -21.06 -31.35
CA GLY A 192 0.55 -20.83 -32.04
C GLY A 192 -0.20 -22.12 -32.40
N ASP A 193 0.52 -23.11 -32.93
CA ASP A 193 -0.04 -24.41 -33.33
C ASP A 193 -0.44 -25.30 -32.13
N MET A 194 0.02 -24.97 -30.92
CA MET A 194 -0.25 -25.73 -29.70
C MET A 194 -1.58 -25.33 -29.05
N GLY A 195 -2.28 -24.35 -29.61
CA GLY A 195 -3.63 -23.94 -29.26
C GLY A 195 -3.73 -22.83 -28.20
N PRO A 196 -4.94 -22.26 -28.01
CA PRO A 196 -5.12 -21.03 -27.23
C PRO A 196 -4.70 -21.12 -25.76
N ARG A 197 -4.81 -22.30 -25.13
CA ARG A 197 -4.39 -22.50 -23.73
C ARG A 197 -2.89 -22.38 -23.54
N VAL A 198 -2.10 -22.84 -24.50
CA VAL A 198 -0.64 -22.72 -24.45
C VAL A 198 -0.22 -21.27 -24.68
N MET A 199 -0.94 -20.55 -25.53
CA MET A 199 -0.76 -19.11 -25.69
C MET A 199 -1.08 -18.31 -24.40
N LEU A 200 -2.12 -18.68 -23.66
CA LEU A 200 -2.38 -18.08 -22.35
C LEU A 200 -1.22 -18.32 -21.38
N LEU A 201 -0.64 -19.52 -21.38
CA LEU A 201 0.50 -19.87 -20.54
C LEU A 201 1.75 -19.06 -20.92
N SER A 202 2.05 -18.93 -22.22
CA SER A 202 3.19 -18.14 -22.69
C SER A 202 3.03 -16.65 -22.36
N LEU A 203 1.83 -16.10 -22.54
CA LEU A 203 1.52 -14.71 -22.16
C LEU A 203 1.65 -14.49 -20.65
N PHE A 204 1.21 -15.43 -19.82
CA PHE A 204 1.38 -15.34 -18.37
C PHE A 204 2.86 -15.29 -18.01
N ILE A 205 3.68 -16.19 -18.56
CA ILE A 205 5.12 -16.24 -18.28
C ILE A 205 5.82 -14.95 -18.73
N LEU A 206 5.51 -14.48 -19.94
CA LEU A 206 6.07 -13.25 -20.48
C LEU A 206 5.70 -12.04 -19.60
N CYS A 207 4.42 -11.94 -19.22
CA CYS A 207 3.93 -10.89 -18.36
C CYS A 207 4.57 -10.92 -16.96
N ALA A 208 4.64 -12.10 -16.33
CA ALA A 208 5.27 -12.28 -15.02
C ALA A 208 6.76 -11.95 -15.05
N THR A 209 7.46 -12.28 -16.14
CA THR A 209 8.90 -11.98 -16.33
C THR A 209 9.13 -10.48 -16.46
N ILE A 210 8.33 -9.78 -17.26
CA ILE A 210 8.39 -8.31 -17.40
C ILE A 210 8.04 -7.64 -16.06
N GLY A 211 7.04 -8.16 -15.35
CA GLY A 211 6.60 -7.69 -14.04
C GLY A 211 7.64 -7.83 -12.93
N LEU A 212 8.74 -8.56 -13.13
CA LEU A 212 9.85 -8.59 -12.17
C LEU A 212 10.56 -7.23 -12.08
N PHE A 213 10.56 -6.45 -13.16
CA PHE A 213 11.31 -5.20 -13.30
C PHE A 213 10.44 -3.95 -13.34
N ILE A 214 9.14 -4.11 -13.60
CA ILE A 214 8.19 -3.03 -13.85
C ILE A 214 7.04 -3.12 -12.84
N SER A 215 6.39 -2.00 -12.52
CA SER A 215 5.21 -1.99 -11.67
C SER A 215 4.03 -2.74 -12.31
N ASN A 216 3.18 -3.34 -11.48
CA ASN A 216 2.01 -4.11 -11.92
C ASN A 216 1.14 -3.36 -12.94
N THR A 217 0.89 -2.08 -12.68
CA THR A 217 0.08 -1.22 -13.56
C THR A 217 0.73 -1.02 -14.92
N ALA A 218 2.04 -0.75 -14.99
CA ALA A 218 2.71 -0.57 -16.28
C ALA A 218 2.79 -1.88 -17.06
N THR A 219 3.06 -3.00 -16.39
CA THR A 219 3.08 -4.32 -17.01
C THR A 219 1.72 -4.66 -17.64
N ALA A 220 0.62 -4.41 -16.93
CA ALA A 220 -0.72 -4.65 -17.47
C ALA A 220 -1.01 -3.80 -18.72
N VAL A 221 -0.67 -2.51 -18.70
CA VAL A 221 -0.91 -1.59 -19.83
C VAL A 221 -0.05 -1.95 -21.05
N LEU A 222 1.20 -2.39 -20.84
CA LEU A 222 2.09 -2.85 -21.90
C LEU A 222 1.66 -4.16 -22.54
N MET A 223 1.23 -5.12 -21.70
CA MET A 223 0.91 -6.48 -22.15
C MET A 223 -0.51 -6.60 -22.73
N ALA A 224 -1.45 -5.75 -22.31
CA ALA A 224 -2.83 -5.77 -22.80
C ALA A 224 -2.95 -5.72 -24.33
N PRO A 225 -2.32 -4.79 -25.06
CA PRO A 225 -2.44 -4.75 -26.52
C PRO A 225 -1.77 -5.95 -27.21
N ILE A 226 -0.70 -6.51 -26.63
CA ILE A 226 -0.05 -7.73 -27.14
C ILE A 226 -1.01 -8.92 -27.01
N ALA A 227 -1.68 -9.07 -25.86
CA ALA A 227 -2.62 -10.14 -25.61
C ALA A 227 -3.87 -10.05 -26.52
N VAL A 228 -4.39 -8.83 -26.73
CA VAL A 228 -5.51 -8.60 -27.66
C VAL A 228 -5.09 -8.89 -29.10
N ALA A 229 -3.89 -8.49 -29.53
CA ALA A 229 -3.38 -8.78 -30.87
C ALA A 229 -3.19 -10.29 -31.08
N ALA A 230 -2.60 -11.00 -30.12
CA ALA A 230 -2.45 -12.46 -30.19
C ALA A 230 -3.80 -13.19 -30.27
N ALA A 231 -4.81 -12.75 -29.51
CA ALA A 231 -6.15 -13.34 -29.59
C ALA A 231 -6.80 -13.13 -30.97
N ASN A 232 -6.66 -11.93 -31.54
CA ASN A 232 -7.16 -11.61 -32.87
C ASN A 232 -6.48 -12.44 -33.97
N GLU A 233 -5.17 -12.66 -33.86
CA GLU A 233 -4.40 -13.47 -34.81
C GLU A 233 -4.80 -14.94 -34.75
N MET A 234 -5.09 -15.46 -33.54
CA MET A 234 -5.65 -16.80 -33.34
C MET A 234 -7.15 -16.90 -33.66
N GLN A 235 -7.80 -15.79 -34.03
CA GLN A 235 -9.25 -15.68 -34.28
C GLN A 235 -10.13 -16.16 -33.11
N VAL A 236 -9.71 -15.86 -31.88
CA VAL A 236 -10.44 -16.17 -30.65
C VAL A 236 -10.81 -14.89 -29.90
N SER A 237 -11.71 -15.02 -28.93
CA SER A 237 -12.09 -13.96 -28.00
C SER A 237 -10.86 -13.38 -27.30
N ALA A 238 -10.75 -12.05 -27.28
CA ALA A 238 -9.69 -11.33 -26.58
C ALA A 238 -9.86 -11.31 -25.05
N LEU A 239 -11.04 -11.67 -24.56
CA LEU A 239 -11.41 -11.56 -23.16
C LEU A 239 -10.57 -12.49 -22.24
N PRO A 240 -10.38 -13.78 -22.55
CA PRO A 240 -9.53 -14.68 -21.77
C PRO A 240 -8.07 -14.22 -21.72
N PHE A 241 -7.58 -13.67 -22.83
CA PHE A 241 -6.21 -13.17 -22.99
C PHE A 241 -5.97 -11.93 -22.14
N ALA A 242 -6.90 -10.97 -22.18
CA ALA A 242 -6.86 -9.78 -21.33
C ALA A 242 -6.92 -10.14 -19.84
N MET A 243 -7.78 -11.11 -19.47
CA MET A 243 -7.91 -11.57 -18.09
C MET A 243 -6.63 -12.27 -17.59
N VAL A 244 -5.99 -13.10 -18.41
CA VAL A 244 -4.70 -13.73 -18.06
C VAL A 244 -3.64 -12.67 -17.79
N VAL A 245 -3.53 -11.65 -18.65
CA VAL A 245 -2.59 -10.55 -18.43
C VAL A 245 -2.91 -9.78 -17.14
N ALA A 246 -4.19 -9.50 -16.87
CA ALA A 246 -4.60 -8.80 -15.65
C ALA A 246 -4.20 -9.57 -14.38
N ILE A 247 -4.37 -10.90 -14.37
CA ILE A 247 -3.96 -11.74 -13.24
C ILE A 247 -2.44 -11.87 -13.17
N ALA A 248 -1.76 -12.10 -14.29
CA ALA A 248 -0.31 -12.24 -14.35
C ALA A 248 0.42 -10.98 -13.87
N ALA A 249 -0.05 -9.80 -14.31
CA ALA A 249 0.48 -8.51 -13.86
C ALA A 249 0.24 -8.24 -12.37
N SER A 250 -0.81 -8.86 -11.79
CA SER A 250 -1.11 -8.78 -10.35
C SER A 250 -0.33 -9.82 -9.53
N ALA A 251 0.16 -10.90 -10.16
CA ALA A 251 0.86 -12.01 -9.52
C ALA A 251 2.35 -11.71 -9.24
N ALA A 252 2.64 -10.49 -8.79
CA ALA A 252 3.98 -9.98 -8.51
C ALA A 252 4.50 -10.43 -7.13
N PHE A 253 4.58 -11.74 -6.92
CA PHE A 253 5.01 -12.32 -5.64
C PHE A 253 6.52 -12.55 -5.55
N MET A 254 7.19 -12.63 -6.70
CA MET A 254 8.60 -13.05 -6.79
C MET A 254 9.59 -11.96 -6.36
N THR A 255 9.20 -10.69 -6.41
CA THR A 255 10.07 -9.56 -6.06
C THR A 255 9.37 -8.55 -5.16
N PRO A 256 10.09 -7.94 -4.20
CA PRO A 256 9.55 -6.86 -3.39
C PRO A 256 9.48 -5.53 -4.14
N VAL A 257 10.31 -5.35 -5.18
CA VAL A 257 10.51 -4.07 -5.90
C VAL A 257 9.32 -3.71 -6.80
N SER A 258 8.61 -4.70 -7.32
CA SER A 258 7.51 -4.54 -8.27
C SER A 258 6.24 -3.96 -7.63
N SER A 259 6.10 -4.08 -6.30
CA SER A 259 4.94 -3.62 -5.54
C SER A 259 5.35 -2.84 -4.30
N PRO A 260 4.89 -1.58 -4.14
CA PRO A 260 5.12 -0.80 -2.92
C PRO A 260 4.65 -1.51 -1.65
N VAL A 261 3.56 -2.30 -1.75
CA VAL A 261 3.03 -3.08 -0.64
C VAL A 261 4.03 -4.15 -0.20
N ASN A 262 4.65 -4.86 -1.14
CA ASN A 262 5.65 -5.88 -0.82
C ASN A 262 6.92 -5.25 -0.21
N THR A 263 7.30 -4.06 -0.69
CA THR A 263 8.42 -3.30 -0.12
C THR A 263 8.13 -2.85 1.31
N MET A 264 6.89 -2.42 1.60
CA MET A 264 6.49 -1.93 2.92
C MET A 264 6.64 -2.99 4.02
N VAL A 265 6.38 -4.26 3.72
CA VAL A 265 6.52 -5.37 4.68
C VAL A 265 7.96 -5.86 4.83
N LEU A 266 8.86 -5.53 3.90
CA LEU A 266 10.22 -6.07 3.87
C LEU A 266 11.03 -5.64 5.11
N GLY A 267 10.93 -4.37 5.50
CA GLY A 267 11.61 -3.83 6.68
C GLY A 267 11.04 -4.35 7.99
N PRO A 268 9.77 -4.05 8.35
CA PRO A 268 9.15 -4.47 9.60
C PRO A 268 9.07 -5.99 9.77
N GLY A 269 8.90 -6.74 8.68
CA GLY A 269 8.83 -8.20 8.69
C GLY A 269 10.19 -8.90 8.73
N GLY A 270 11.31 -8.16 8.60
CA GLY A 270 12.65 -8.73 8.59
C GLY A 270 12.92 -9.67 7.40
N TYR A 271 12.18 -9.53 6.30
CA TYR A 271 12.28 -10.40 5.14
C TYR A 271 13.50 -10.05 4.28
N LYS A 272 14.12 -11.07 3.71
CA LYS A 272 15.18 -10.91 2.71
C LYS A 272 14.61 -11.05 1.31
N PHE A 273 15.30 -10.48 0.32
CA PHE A 273 14.93 -10.64 -1.10
C PHE A 273 14.84 -12.12 -1.53
N SER A 274 15.68 -12.99 -0.96
CA SER A 274 15.63 -14.44 -1.19
C SER A 274 14.32 -15.10 -0.74
N ASP A 275 13.67 -14.55 0.29
CA ASP A 275 12.44 -15.12 0.84
C ASP A 275 11.27 -14.91 -0.14
N PHE A 276 11.25 -13.75 -0.80
CA PHE A 276 10.30 -13.44 -1.88
C PHE A 276 10.46 -14.36 -3.08
N ILE A 277 11.68 -14.66 -3.53
CA ILE A 277 11.87 -15.60 -4.63
C ILE A 277 11.46 -17.02 -4.21
N ARG A 278 11.87 -17.46 -3.01
CA ARG A 278 11.63 -18.82 -2.52
C ARG A 278 10.15 -19.15 -2.38
N ILE A 279 9.34 -18.20 -1.93
CA ILE A 279 7.89 -18.38 -1.73
C ILE A 279 7.11 -17.90 -2.95
N GLY A 280 7.52 -16.79 -3.54
CA GLY A 280 6.84 -16.14 -4.66
C GLY A 280 6.87 -16.96 -5.93
N VAL A 281 7.98 -17.62 -6.28
CA VAL A 281 8.04 -18.44 -7.52
C VAL A 281 7.03 -19.61 -7.48
N PRO A 282 7.00 -20.47 -6.43
CA PRO A 282 5.98 -21.51 -6.32
C PRO A 282 4.54 -20.96 -6.35
N PHE A 283 4.30 -19.81 -5.71
CA PHE A 283 2.98 -19.22 -5.65
C PHE A 283 2.53 -18.63 -6.99
N THR A 284 3.43 -17.95 -7.71
CA THR A 284 3.18 -17.48 -9.09
C THR A 284 2.90 -18.66 -10.02
N LEU A 285 3.63 -19.78 -9.89
CA LEU A 285 3.36 -20.99 -10.68
C LEU A 285 1.98 -21.58 -10.38
N LEU A 286 1.57 -21.61 -9.11
CA LEU A 286 0.23 -22.06 -8.73
C LEU A 286 -0.83 -21.16 -9.36
N VAL A 287 -0.68 -19.84 -9.24
CA VAL A 287 -1.60 -18.86 -9.83
C VAL A 287 -1.64 -18.99 -11.35
N MET A 288 -0.51 -19.24 -12.00
CA MET A 288 -0.42 -19.50 -13.44
C MET A 288 -1.27 -20.71 -13.83
N VAL A 289 -1.08 -21.85 -13.16
CA VAL A 289 -1.82 -23.08 -13.44
C VAL A 289 -3.32 -22.87 -13.24
N VAL A 290 -3.71 -22.25 -12.13
CA VAL A 290 -5.12 -21.94 -11.84
C VAL A 290 -5.70 -21.00 -12.90
N SER A 291 -4.97 -19.95 -13.29
CA SER A 291 -5.42 -18.98 -14.29
C SER A 291 -5.65 -19.63 -15.65
N VAL A 292 -4.70 -20.42 -16.13
CA VAL A 292 -4.78 -21.10 -17.43
C VAL A 292 -5.92 -22.14 -17.47
N LEU A 293 -6.26 -22.75 -16.34
CA LEU A 293 -7.35 -23.72 -16.27
C LEU A 293 -8.73 -23.07 -16.08
N VAL A 294 -8.84 -22.07 -15.20
CA VAL A 294 -10.12 -21.48 -14.79
C VAL A 294 -10.60 -20.41 -15.77
N ILE A 295 -9.69 -19.58 -16.30
CA ILE A 295 -10.08 -18.45 -17.16
C ILE A 295 -10.81 -18.93 -18.42
N PRO A 296 -10.33 -19.94 -19.17
CA PRO A 296 -11.06 -20.44 -20.35
C PRO A 296 -12.42 -21.06 -20.04
N VAL A 297 -12.65 -21.49 -18.79
CA VAL A 297 -13.93 -22.06 -18.34
C VAL A 297 -14.93 -20.95 -18.04
N LEU A 298 -14.47 -19.85 -17.42
CA LEU A 298 -15.32 -18.69 -17.13
C LEU A 298 -15.54 -17.80 -18.37
N PHE A 299 -14.51 -17.69 -19.21
CA PHE A 299 -14.48 -16.89 -20.43
C PHE A 299 -14.01 -17.80 -21.57
N PRO A 300 -14.94 -18.38 -22.36
CA PRO A 300 -14.56 -19.23 -23.48
C PRO A 300 -13.85 -18.42 -24.58
N PHE A 301 -12.99 -19.15 -25.32
CA PHE A 301 -12.31 -18.66 -26.53
C PHE A 301 -13.29 -18.32 -27.64
#